data_AF-A0A0P7DTL9-F1
#
_entry.id   AF-A0A0P7DTL9-F1
#
_cell.length_a   1.000
_cell.length_b   1.000
_cell.length_c   1.000
_cell.angle_alpha   90.00
_cell.angle_beta   90.00
_cell.angle_gamma   90.00
#
_symmetry.space_group_name_H-M   'P 1'
#
loop_
_entity.id
_entity.type
_entity.pdbx_description
1 polymer ?
#
loop_
_entity_poly.entity_id
_entity_poly.type
_entity_poly.pdbx_seq_one_letter_code
_entity_poly.pdbx_strand_id
1 'polypeptide(L)'
;MTERIFSLAALTVLELSPPDMVEAAARAGYSHVGLRLVPATEQEQHFPLVADAGLRRQTQARLRDTGIKVLDLEILRLKPETCVADFEPILAVGAELGGTELLVAGNDPDEARLTERFAALCDLAAGYGIHPHLEFMPWTDVRDLRQAMRVVANADRANGCVLVDAFHFNRSGSSLDDLAQLAPQRMRYAQLCDVAGPVPAEMDEILRQARNERRFPGEGDADLVGLLRGLPPSVPLSLEIPTRQLLEQGMSGEQRARMALEKAMAVLARV
;
A
#
# COMPACT_ATOMS: atom_id res chain seq x y z
N MET A 1 11.55 -1.22 23.80
CA MET A 1 10.57 -0.63 22.85
C MET A 1 10.82 -1.33 21.54
N THR A 2 9.86 -2.13 21.06
CA THR A 2 9.96 -2.74 19.73
C THR A 2 9.90 -1.64 18.69
N GLU A 3 10.94 -1.53 17.87
CA GLU A 3 11.04 -0.57 16.77
C GLU A 3 9.89 -0.81 15.78
N ARG A 4 9.13 0.24 15.45
CA ARG A 4 8.02 0.14 14.48
C ARG A 4 8.59 -0.14 13.09
N ILE A 5 7.91 -1.01 12.34
CA ILE A 5 8.30 -1.31 10.96
C ILE A 5 7.95 -0.13 10.05
N PHE A 6 8.94 0.30 9.25
CA PHE A 6 8.75 1.16 8.09
C PHE A 6 9.06 0.37 6.82
N SER A 7 8.11 0.42 5.88
CA SER A 7 8.23 -0.15 4.53
C SER A 7 8.33 0.97 3.50
N LEU A 8 9.22 0.83 2.52
CA LEU A 8 9.24 1.71 1.35
C LEU A 8 8.21 1.18 0.35
N ALA A 9 7.14 1.94 0.09
CA ALA A 9 6.13 1.53 -0.88
C ALA A 9 6.66 1.67 -2.31
N ALA A 10 6.23 0.79 -3.22
CA ALA A 10 6.73 0.79 -4.60
C ALA A 10 6.45 2.11 -5.31
N LEU A 11 5.28 2.71 -5.09
CA LEU A 11 4.87 3.95 -5.77
C LEU A 11 5.75 5.15 -5.40
N THR A 12 6.45 5.11 -4.26
CA THR A 12 7.42 6.15 -3.87
C THR A 12 8.62 6.15 -4.80
N VAL A 13 9.07 5.00 -5.30
CA VAL A 13 10.30 4.85 -6.10
C VAL A 13 10.09 3.94 -7.30
N LEU A 14 8.93 4.08 -7.96
CA LEU A 14 8.47 3.17 -9.00
C LEU A 14 9.41 3.09 -10.22
N GLU A 15 10.30 4.08 -10.35
CA GLU A 15 11.34 4.08 -11.37
C GLU A 15 12.46 3.05 -11.14
N LEU A 16 12.61 2.55 -9.91
CA LEU A 16 13.67 1.62 -9.53
C LEU A 16 13.26 0.17 -9.79
N SER A 17 14.21 -0.64 -10.26
CA SER A 17 14.02 -2.08 -10.33
C SER A 17 13.83 -2.66 -8.91
N PRO A 18 13.14 -3.81 -8.73
CA PRO A 18 12.98 -4.39 -7.40
C PRO A 18 14.30 -4.62 -6.62
N PRO A 19 15.40 -5.11 -7.24
CA PRO A 19 16.71 -5.15 -6.57
C PRO A 19 17.25 -3.77 -6.15
N ASP A 20 17.10 -2.75 -6.99
CA ASP A 20 17.59 -1.40 -6.71
C ASP A 20 16.74 -0.71 -5.63
N MET A 21 15.44 -0.97 -5.61
CA MET A 21 14.53 -0.52 -4.57
C MET A 21 14.92 -1.08 -3.20
N VAL A 22 15.28 -2.37 -3.14
CA VAL A 22 15.78 -3.01 -1.91
C VAL A 22 17.07 -2.34 -1.41
N GLU A 23 18.01 -2.08 -2.32
CA GLU A 23 19.25 -1.36 -1.99
C GLU A 23 18.97 0.06 -1.49
N ALA A 24 18.10 0.81 -2.16
CA ALA A 24 17.70 2.15 -1.77
C ALA A 24 17.02 2.17 -0.39
N ALA A 25 16.13 1.21 -0.13
CA ALA A 25 15.47 1.06 1.17
C ALA A 25 16.49 0.80 2.29
N ALA A 26 17.45 -0.11 2.08
CA ALA A 26 18.51 -0.42 3.04
C ALA A 26 19.38 0.81 3.36
N ARG A 27 19.78 1.57 2.33
CA ARG A 27 20.59 2.79 2.51
C ARG A 27 19.81 3.96 3.10
N ALA A 28 18.50 4.00 2.89
CA ALA A 28 17.64 5.01 3.49
C ALA A 28 17.27 4.71 4.95
N GLY A 29 17.48 3.47 5.43
CA GLY A 29 17.22 3.07 6.81
C GLY A 29 15.88 2.37 7.03
N TYR A 30 15.23 1.91 5.96
CA TYR A 30 14.02 1.08 6.07
C TYR A 30 14.37 -0.33 6.54
N SER A 31 13.37 -1.04 7.05
CA SER A 31 13.48 -2.48 7.34
C SER A 31 12.74 -3.33 6.31
N HIS A 32 11.76 -2.75 5.61
CA HIS A 32 10.90 -3.46 4.67
C HIS A 32 10.69 -2.69 3.36
N VAL A 33 10.20 -3.40 2.34
CA VAL A 33 9.70 -2.86 1.06
C VAL A 33 8.32 -3.43 0.73
N GLY A 34 7.51 -2.65 0.01
CA GLY A 34 6.32 -3.09 -0.71
C GLY A 34 6.66 -3.31 -2.17
N LEU A 35 6.34 -4.47 -2.74
CA LEU A 35 6.75 -4.81 -4.12
C LEU A 35 5.58 -4.75 -5.10
N ARG A 36 5.77 -3.99 -6.19
CA ARG A 36 4.87 -3.97 -7.35
C ARG A 36 5.08 -5.24 -8.19
N LEU A 37 4.23 -6.25 -8.01
CA LEU A 37 4.36 -7.51 -8.77
C LEU A 37 3.76 -7.43 -10.18
N VAL A 38 2.70 -6.62 -10.31
CA VAL A 38 1.98 -6.36 -11.56
C VAL A 38 1.67 -4.86 -11.65
N PRO A 39 1.61 -4.29 -12.87
CA PRO A 39 1.33 -2.87 -13.04
C PRO A 39 -0.09 -2.52 -12.60
N ALA A 40 -0.25 -1.36 -11.94
CA ALA A 40 -1.55 -0.84 -11.52
C ALA A 40 -2.37 -0.27 -12.69
N THR A 41 -1.70 0.18 -13.76
CA THR A 41 -2.26 0.69 -15.02
C THR A 41 -1.39 0.28 -16.22
N GLU A 42 -1.93 0.27 -17.43
CA GLU A 42 -1.20 -0.16 -18.64
C GLU A 42 0.03 0.71 -18.96
N GLN A 43 0.01 1.98 -18.57
CA GLN A 43 1.06 2.96 -18.86
C GLN A 43 2.09 3.09 -17.73
N GLU A 44 1.91 2.34 -16.64
CA GLU A 44 2.80 2.41 -15.48
C GLU A 44 4.15 1.77 -15.78
N GLN A 45 5.24 2.41 -15.31
CA GLN A 45 6.54 1.77 -15.30
C GLN A 45 6.46 0.50 -14.45
N HIS A 46 6.90 -0.62 -15.02
CA HIS A 46 6.84 -1.91 -14.34
C HIS A 46 8.02 -2.78 -14.69
N PHE A 47 8.31 -3.70 -13.78
CA PHE A 47 9.32 -4.73 -13.96
C PHE A 47 8.61 -6.10 -13.90
N PRO A 48 8.94 -7.04 -14.79
CA PRO A 48 8.17 -8.29 -14.94
C PRO A 48 8.53 -9.31 -13.84
N LEU A 49 8.40 -8.96 -12.56
CA LEU A 49 8.87 -9.76 -11.43
C LEU A 49 8.20 -11.15 -11.38
N VAL A 50 6.94 -11.27 -11.79
CA VAL A 50 6.25 -12.58 -11.89
C VAL A 50 6.76 -13.42 -13.06
N ALA A 51 7.07 -12.82 -14.21
CA ALA A 51 7.47 -13.56 -15.41
C ALA A 51 8.99 -13.83 -15.49
N ASP A 52 9.82 -12.95 -14.94
CA ASP A 52 11.28 -13.00 -15.05
C ASP A 52 11.94 -13.64 -13.81
N ALA A 53 12.29 -14.92 -13.93
CA ALA A 53 12.98 -15.67 -12.88
C ALA A 53 14.39 -15.14 -12.57
N GLY A 54 15.06 -14.50 -13.54
CA GLY A 54 16.36 -13.87 -13.35
C GLY A 54 16.24 -12.65 -12.42
N LEU A 55 15.25 -11.79 -12.69
CA LEU A 55 14.93 -10.64 -11.84
C LEU A 55 14.52 -11.08 -10.43
N ARG A 56 13.71 -12.14 -10.28
CA ARG A 56 13.37 -12.68 -8.96
C ARG A 56 14.58 -13.12 -8.16
N ARG A 57 15.49 -13.90 -8.76
CA ARG A 57 16.71 -14.35 -8.08
C ARG A 57 17.60 -13.18 -7.65
N GLN A 58 17.71 -12.15 -8.47
CA GLN A 58 18.45 -10.93 -8.12
C GLN A 58 17.80 -10.20 -6.93
N THR A 59 16.47 -10.08 -6.95
CA THR A 59 15.70 -9.43 -5.88
C THR A 59 15.87 -10.20 -4.56
N GLN A 60 15.72 -11.52 -4.58
CA GLN A 60 15.97 -12.38 -3.42
C GLN A 60 17.40 -12.29 -2.90
N ALA A 61 18.40 -12.22 -3.79
CA ALA A 61 19.78 -12.03 -3.39
C ALA A 61 19.96 -10.69 -2.65
N ARG A 62 19.39 -9.59 -3.17
CA ARG A 62 19.46 -8.29 -2.50
C ARG A 62 18.72 -8.25 -1.17
N LEU A 63 17.54 -8.88 -1.06
CA LEU A 63 16.83 -9.02 0.22
C LEU A 63 17.72 -9.74 1.25
N ARG A 64 18.39 -10.84 0.86
CA ARG A 64 19.32 -11.56 1.76
C ARG A 64 20.56 -10.74 2.12
N ASP A 65 21.18 -10.07 1.15
CA ASP A 65 22.44 -9.34 1.35
C ASP A 65 22.24 -8.12 2.26
N THR A 66 21.08 -7.45 2.14
CA THR A 66 20.76 -6.23 2.89
C THR A 66 20.03 -6.49 4.20
N GLY A 67 19.36 -7.63 4.34
CA GLY A 67 18.48 -7.94 5.47
C GLY A 67 17.09 -7.29 5.39
N ILE A 68 16.79 -6.55 4.31
CA ILE A 68 15.45 -6.02 4.03
C ILE A 68 14.46 -7.16 3.82
N LYS A 69 13.25 -6.98 4.35
CA LYS A 69 12.14 -7.92 4.19
C LYS A 69 11.06 -7.34 3.27
N VAL A 70 10.18 -8.18 2.76
CA VAL A 70 9.01 -7.73 2.00
C VAL A 70 7.83 -7.67 2.98
N LEU A 71 7.20 -6.50 3.11
CA LEU A 71 5.98 -6.35 3.90
C LEU A 71 4.78 -6.75 3.05
N ASP A 72 4.56 -5.97 1.99
CA ASP A 72 3.35 -5.98 1.18
C ASP A 72 3.61 -6.20 -0.32
N LEU A 73 2.57 -6.65 -1.00
CA LEU A 73 2.51 -6.89 -2.43
C LEU A 73 1.46 -5.97 -3.05
N GLU A 74 1.83 -5.24 -4.09
CA GLU A 74 0.99 -4.23 -4.72
C GLU A 74 0.85 -4.53 -6.23
N ILE A 75 -0.29 -4.29 -6.90
CA ILE A 75 -1.66 -4.19 -6.43
C ILE A 75 -2.51 -5.20 -7.22
N LEU A 76 -3.47 -5.85 -6.58
CA LEU A 76 -4.52 -6.57 -7.30
C LEU A 76 -5.80 -5.75 -7.39
N ARG A 77 -6.52 -5.91 -8.49
CA ARG A 77 -7.81 -5.24 -8.71
C ARG A 77 -8.90 -6.29 -8.91
N LEU A 78 -9.96 -6.19 -8.12
CA LEU A 78 -11.17 -6.99 -8.30
C LEU A 78 -12.13 -6.23 -9.23
N LYS A 79 -12.41 -6.81 -10.39
CA LYS A 79 -13.25 -6.25 -11.47
C LYS A 79 -14.40 -7.22 -11.81
N PRO A 80 -15.44 -6.78 -12.55
CA PRO A 80 -16.55 -7.62 -13.00
C PRO A 80 -16.14 -8.92 -13.70
N GLU A 81 -14.99 -8.94 -14.36
CA GLU A 81 -14.44 -10.06 -15.11
C GLU A 81 -13.39 -10.88 -14.35
N THR A 82 -13.01 -10.49 -13.13
CA THR A 82 -11.94 -11.16 -12.38
C THR A 82 -12.25 -12.65 -12.14
N CYS A 83 -11.32 -13.49 -12.57
CA CYS A 83 -11.17 -14.88 -12.15
C CYS A 83 -10.11 -14.94 -11.05
N VAL A 84 -10.52 -15.23 -9.81
CA VAL A 84 -9.63 -15.18 -8.64
C VAL A 84 -8.48 -16.20 -8.75
N ALA A 85 -8.71 -17.35 -9.38
CA ALA A 85 -7.68 -18.37 -9.58
C ALA A 85 -6.48 -17.87 -10.39
N ASP A 86 -6.67 -16.86 -11.25
CA ASP A 86 -5.60 -16.29 -12.07
C ASP A 86 -4.58 -15.50 -11.24
N PHE A 87 -4.89 -15.21 -9.97
CA PHE A 87 -3.96 -14.58 -9.03
C PHE A 87 -3.00 -15.55 -8.35
N GLU A 88 -3.19 -16.87 -8.48
CA GLU A 88 -2.31 -17.87 -7.86
C GLU A 88 -0.82 -17.64 -8.17
N PRO A 89 -0.39 -17.40 -9.43
CA PRO A 89 1.03 -17.22 -9.73
C PRO A 89 1.61 -15.96 -9.07
N ILE A 90 0.79 -14.93 -8.88
CA ILE A 90 1.19 -13.67 -8.23
C ILE A 90 1.35 -13.91 -6.73
N LEU A 91 0.41 -14.61 -6.10
CA LEU A 91 0.47 -14.99 -4.68
C LEU A 91 1.68 -15.91 -4.40
N ALA A 92 1.94 -16.87 -5.28
CA ALA A 92 3.08 -17.77 -5.17
C ALA A 92 4.41 -17.02 -5.22
N VAL A 93 4.60 -16.11 -6.19
CA VAL A 93 5.80 -15.27 -6.28
C VAL A 93 5.91 -14.32 -5.08
N GLY A 94 4.79 -13.74 -4.64
CA GLY A 94 4.75 -12.89 -3.46
C GLY A 94 5.22 -13.59 -2.19
N ALA A 95 4.74 -14.82 -1.97
CA ALA A 95 5.16 -15.67 -0.87
C ALA A 95 6.62 -16.13 -1.02
N GLU A 96 7.08 -16.44 -2.23
CA GLU A 96 8.49 -16.77 -2.53
C GLU A 96 9.44 -15.63 -2.12
N LEU A 97 8.97 -14.39 -2.21
CA LEU A 97 9.71 -13.18 -1.80
C LEU A 97 9.52 -12.83 -0.32
N GLY A 98 8.64 -13.55 0.39
CA GLY A 98 8.38 -13.38 1.82
C GLY A 98 7.34 -12.31 2.17
N GLY A 99 6.58 -11.80 1.18
CA GLY A 99 5.48 -10.86 1.42
C GLY A 99 4.32 -11.54 2.16
N THR A 100 3.67 -10.80 3.06
CA THR A 100 2.58 -11.33 3.90
C THR A 100 1.31 -10.51 3.84
N GLU A 101 1.40 -9.27 3.35
CA GLU A 101 0.28 -8.38 3.15
C GLU A 101 0.07 -8.16 1.64
N LEU A 102 -1.18 -8.02 1.21
CA LEU A 102 -1.53 -7.84 -0.20
C LEU A 102 -2.51 -6.69 -0.36
N LEU A 103 -2.13 -5.67 -1.12
CA LEU A 103 -2.99 -4.53 -1.44
C LEU A 103 -4.01 -4.91 -2.52
N VAL A 104 -5.30 -4.67 -2.26
CA VAL A 104 -6.41 -4.94 -3.18
C VAL A 104 -7.30 -3.72 -3.35
N ALA A 105 -7.54 -3.30 -4.60
CA ALA A 105 -8.57 -2.33 -4.93
C ALA A 105 -9.86 -3.00 -5.42
N GLY A 106 -11.00 -2.53 -4.91
CA GLY A 106 -12.33 -2.93 -5.40
C GLY A 106 -12.80 -2.06 -6.57
N ASN A 107 -12.84 -2.63 -7.77
CA ASN A 107 -13.24 -2.00 -9.03
C ASN A 107 -14.41 -2.76 -9.68
N ASP A 108 -15.37 -3.16 -8.85
CA ASP A 108 -16.59 -3.83 -9.28
C ASP A 108 -17.81 -3.09 -8.70
N PRO A 109 -18.70 -2.51 -9.52
CA PRO A 109 -19.86 -1.76 -9.04
C PRO A 109 -20.93 -2.65 -8.38
N ASP A 110 -20.83 -3.97 -8.54
CA ASP A 110 -21.65 -4.95 -7.83
C ASP A 110 -20.95 -5.34 -6.52
N GLU A 111 -21.35 -4.70 -5.42
CA GLU A 111 -20.74 -4.92 -4.11
C GLU A 111 -20.87 -6.37 -3.61
N ALA A 112 -21.95 -7.07 -3.97
CA ALA A 112 -22.14 -8.46 -3.58
C ALA A 112 -21.13 -9.35 -4.30
N ARG A 113 -20.98 -9.19 -5.62
CA ARG A 113 -19.97 -9.90 -6.40
C ARG A 113 -18.55 -9.54 -5.98
N LEU A 114 -18.30 -8.27 -5.67
CA LEU A 114 -17.02 -7.83 -5.11
C LEU A 114 -16.71 -8.55 -3.79
N THR A 115 -17.68 -8.63 -2.89
CA THR A 115 -17.56 -9.31 -1.60
C THR A 115 -17.25 -10.79 -1.78
N GLU A 116 -17.98 -11.48 -2.66
CA GLU A 116 -17.73 -12.89 -3.00
C GLU A 116 -16.32 -13.12 -3.55
N ARG A 117 -15.87 -12.24 -4.45
CA ARG A 117 -14.50 -12.30 -5.02
C ARG A 117 -13.43 -12.01 -3.99
N PHE A 118 -13.66 -11.05 -3.10
CA PHE A 118 -12.73 -10.75 -2.02
C PHE A 118 -12.62 -11.92 -1.03
N ALA A 119 -13.74 -12.57 -0.70
CA ALA A 119 -13.75 -13.79 0.10
C ALA A 119 -12.97 -14.93 -0.59
N ALA A 120 -13.21 -15.16 -1.89
CA ALA A 120 -12.47 -16.16 -2.65
C ALA A 120 -10.97 -15.86 -2.74
N LEU A 121 -10.58 -14.58 -2.86
CA LEU A 121 -9.17 -14.16 -2.84
C LEU A 121 -8.55 -14.40 -1.45
N CYS A 122 -9.29 -14.13 -0.37
CA CYS A 122 -8.87 -14.46 0.99
C CYS A 122 -8.63 -15.96 1.17
N ASP A 123 -9.54 -16.80 0.65
CA ASP A 123 -9.41 -18.26 0.69
C ASP A 123 -8.17 -18.74 -0.08
N LEU A 124 -7.91 -18.20 -1.27
CA LEU A 124 -6.72 -18.52 -2.07
C LEU A 124 -5.43 -18.05 -1.37
N ALA A 125 -5.41 -16.81 -0.88
CA ALA A 125 -4.25 -16.20 -0.23
C ALA A 125 -3.87 -16.86 1.09
N ALA A 126 -4.84 -17.45 1.80
CA ALA A 126 -4.61 -18.16 3.06
C ALA A 126 -3.61 -19.32 2.90
N GLY A 127 -3.62 -20.02 1.75
CA GLY A 127 -2.65 -21.09 1.44
C GLY A 127 -1.19 -20.62 1.36
N TYR A 128 -0.99 -19.32 1.17
CA TYR A 128 0.32 -18.67 1.09
C TYR A 128 0.67 -17.86 2.36
N GLY A 129 -0.21 -17.85 3.37
CA GLY A 129 -0.05 -16.99 4.54
C GLY A 129 -0.18 -15.49 4.25
N ILE A 130 -0.82 -15.14 3.13
CA ILE A 130 -1.01 -13.76 2.69
C ILE A 130 -2.38 -13.24 3.17
N HIS A 131 -2.40 -11.98 3.60
CA HIS A 131 -3.58 -11.27 4.06
C HIS A 131 -3.98 -10.22 3.01
N PRO A 132 -5.11 -10.37 2.31
CA PRO A 132 -5.61 -9.34 1.42
C PRO A 132 -6.18 -8.15 2.20
N HIS A 133 -5.78 -6.95 1.83
CA HIS A 133 -6.27 -5.69 2.38
C HIS A 133 -7.07 -4.95 1.33
N LEU A 134 -8.35 -4.75 1.59
CA LEU A 134 -9.20 -3.93 0.75
C LEU A 134 -8.90 -2.46 1.02
N GLU A 135 -8.30 -1.79 0.04
CA GLU A 135 -8.05 -0.36 0.06
C GLU A 135 -9.22 0.39 -0.56
N PHE A 136 -9.73 1.39 0.17
CA PHE A 136 -10.77 2.27 -0.33
C PHE A 136 -10.14 3.47 -1.03
N MET A 137 -10.68 3.84 -2.19
CA MET A 137 -10.20 4.96 -3.00
C MET A 137 -11.40 5.71 -3.57
N PRO A 138 -11.47 7.05 -3.48
CA PRO A 138 -12.66 7.81 -3.91
C PRO A 138 -13.10 7.59 -5.37
N TRP A 139 -12.20 7.15 -6.25
CA TRP A 139 -12.44 6.91 -7.67
C TRP A 139 -12.71 5.44 -8.03
N THR A 140 -12.74 4.53 -7.05
CA THR A 140 -13.05 3.12 -7.29
C THR A 140 -14.50 2.82 -6.88
N ASP A 141 -14.90 1.54 -6.88
CA ASP A 141 -16.23 1.12 -6.44
C ASP A 141 -16.29 0.86 -4.93
N VAL A 142 -15.14 0.91 -4.24
CA VAL A 142 -15.01 0.96 -2.77
C VAL A 142 -14.45 2.32 -2.39
N ARG A 143 -15.34 3.27 -2.11
CA ARG A 143 -15.00 4.70 -2.12
C ARG A 143 -14.51 5.24 -0.78
N ASP A 144 -14.94 4.61 0.31
CA ASP A 144 -14.66 5.07 1.67
C ASP A 144 -14.44 3.91 2.64
N LEU A 145 -14.01 4.27 3.85
CA LEU A 145 -13.68 3.32 4.91
C LEU A 145 -14.90 2.48 5.32
N ARG A 146 -16.09 3.08 5.41
CA ARG A 146 -17.31 2.35 5.81
C ARG A 146 -17.66 1.27 4.82
N GLN A 147 -17.51 1.55 3.52
CA GLN A 147 -17.73 0.56 2.48
C GLN A 147 -16.69 -0.57 2.54
N ALA A 148 -15.40 -0.25 2.70
CA ALA A 148 -14.36 -1.28 2.85
C ALA A 148 -14.62 -2.18 4.08
N MET A 149 -14.97 -1.58 5.22
CA MET A 149 -15.35 -2.32 6.43
C MET A 149 -16.52 -3.28 6.19
N ARG A 150 -17.56 -2.82 5.48
CA ARG A 150 -18.75 -3.63 5.17
C ARG A 150 -18.39 -4.82 4.26
N VAL A 151 -17.62 -4.59 3.20
CA VAL A 151 -17.17 -5.66 2.28
C VAL A 151 -16.32 -6.68 3.03
N VAL A 152 -15.33 -6.25 3.81
CA VAL A 152 -14.45 -7.14 4.57
C VAL A 152 -15.22 -7.93 5.64
N ALA A 153 -16.19 -7.29 6.31
CA ALA A 153 -17.05 -7.98 7.28
C ALA A 153 -17.94 -9.04 6.61
N ASN A 154 -18.57 -8.70 5.49
CA ASN A 154 -19.47 -9.61 4.77
C ASN A 154 -18.73 -10.75 4.05
N ALA A 155 -17.47 -10.53 3.66
CA ALA A 155 -16.63 -11.59 3.11
C ALA A 155 -16.33 -12.69 4.15
N ASP A 156 -16.37 -12.33 5.44
CA ASP A 156 -16.27 -13.25 6.58
C ASP A 156 -15.10 -14.24 6.47
N ARG A 157 -13.90 -13.70 6.24
CA ARG A 157 -12.64 -14.46 6.26
C ARG A 157 -11.69 -13.87 7.28
N ALA A 158 -11.05 -14.73 8.08
CA ALA A 158 -10.19 -14.29 9.19
C ALA A 158 -8.96 -13.48 8.73
N ASN A 159 -8.46 -13.73 7.52
CA ASN A 159 -7.29 -13.04 6.94
C ASN A 159 -7.65 -11.80 6.11
N GLY A 160 -8.93 -11.51 5.86
CA GLY A 160 -9.36 -10.31 5.16
C GLY A 160 -9.15 -9.05 6.00
N CYS A 161 -8.53 -8.03 5.45
CA CYS A 161 -8.14 -6.81 6.15
C CYS A 161 -8.59 -5.56 5.41
N VAL A 162 -8.49 -4.40 6.06
CA VAL A 162 -8.72 -3.08 5.45
C VAL A 162 -7.41 -2.33 5.44
N LEU A 163 -7.03 -1.78 4.28
CA LEU A 163 -5.88 -0.86 4.22
C LEU A 163 -6.34 0.56 4.47
N VAL A 164 -5.74 1.19 5.49
CA VAL A 164 -5.90 2.62 5.75
C VAL A 164 -4.70 3.35 5.17
N ASP A 165 -4.93 4.06 4.06
CA ASP A 165 -3.98 4.98 3.45
C ASP A 165 -4.34 6.43 3.82
N ALA A 166 -3.37 7.22 4.27
CA ALA A 166 -3.59 8.59 4.73
C ALA A 166 -4.13 9.53 3.63
N PHE A 167 -3.70 9.34 2.37
CA PHE A 167 -4.24 10.09 1.24
C PHE A 167 -5.71 9.75 1.04
N HIS A 168 -6.03 8.46 0.89
CA HIS A 168 -7.40 8.05 0.60
C HIS A 168 -8.35 8.36 1.75
N PHE A 169 -7.93 8.16 3.00
CA PHE A 169 -8.69 8.55 4.19
C PHE A 169 -9.09 10.02 4.18
N ASN A 170 -8.15 10.91 3.83
CA ASN A 170 -8.44 12.34 3.73
C ASN A 170 -9.35 12.68 2.55
N ARG A 171 -9.25 11.96 1.42
CA ARG A 171 -9.99 12.27 0.18
C ARG A 171 -11.36 11.60 0.06
N SER A 172 -11.66 10.59 0.88
CA SER A 172 -12.92 9.84 0.80
C SER A 172 -14.04 10.36 1.70
N GLY A 173 -13.78 11.37 2.52
CA GLY A 173 -14.71 11.80 3.57
C GLY A 173 -14.86 10.77 4.71
N SER A 174 -13.89 9.85 4.84
CA SER A 174 -13.80 8.96 6.00
C SER A 174 -13.51 9.75 7.27
N SER A 175 -13.99 9.28 8.42
CA SER A 175 -13.81 9.96 9.71
C SER A 175 -13.03 9.12 10.72
N LEU A 176 -12.43 9.78 11.72
CA LEU A 176 -11.77 9.09 12.84
C LEU A 176 -12.76 8.28 13.67
N ASP A 177 -14.04 8.70 13.70
CA ASP A 177 -15.11 7.94 14.35
C ASP A 177 -15.39 6.62 13.62
N ASP A 178 -15.36 6.61 12.27
CA ASP A 178 -15.46 5.38 11.48
C ASP A 178 -14.24 4.48 11.73
N LEU A 179 -13.04 5.06 11.79
CA LEU A 179 -11.80 4.33 12.08
C LEU A 179 -11.83 3.65 13.45
N ALA A 180 -12.39 4.31 14.46
CA ALA A 180 -12.53 3.74 15.81
C ALA A 180 -13.44 2.49 15.85
N GLN A 181 -14.28 2.28 14.83
CA GLN A 181 -15.12 1.08 14.70
C GLN A 181 -14.40 -0.08 13.98
N LEU A 182 -13.27 0.16 13.31
CA LEU A 182 -12.51 -0.88 12.63
C LEU A 182 -11.74 -1.73 13.64
N ALA A 183 -12.01 -3.04 13.63
CA ALA A 183 -11.37 -3.96 14.56
C ALA A 183 -9.84 -4.00 14.36
N PRO A 184 -9.01 -3.86 15.42
CA PRO A 184 -7.55 -3.77 15.29
C PRO A 184 -6.88 -4.90 14.51
N GLN A 185 -7.39 -6.13 14.62
CA GLN A 185 -6.87 -7.29 13.89
C GLN A 185 -7.07 -7.22 12.36
N ARG A 186 -7.94 -6.33 11.88
CA ARG A 186 -8.15 -6.04 10.45
C ARG A 186 -7.18 -4.99 9.91
N MET A 187 -6.34 -4.39 10.76
CA MET A 187 -5.35 -3.37 10.41
C MET A 187 -3.94 -3.93 10.63
N ARG A 188 -3.42 -4.67 9.64
CA ARG A 188 -2.08 -5.27 9.74
C ARG A 188 -0.96 -4.39 9.22
N TYR A 189 -1.26 -3.41 8.36
CA TYR A 189 -0.38 -2.31 7.99
C TYR A 189 -1.21 -1.09 7.58
N ALA A 190 -0.59 0.08 7.49
CA ALA A 190 -1.20 1.30 6.98
C ALA A 190 -0.23 2.00 6.01
N GLN A 191 -0.75 2.80 5.09
CA GLN A 191 0.07 3.65 4.23
C GLN A 191 0.07 5.10 4.73
N LEU A 192 1.26 5.69 4.78
CA LEU A 192 1.47 7.04 5.32
C LEU A 192 2.09 7.96 4.27
N CYS A 193 1.45 9.10 4.10
CA CYS A 193 1.91 10.27 3.38
C CYS A 193 1.27 11.50 4.03
N ASP A 194 1.35 12.65 3.38
CA ASP A 194 0.50 13.80 3.64
C ASP A 194 -0.12 14.31 2.33
N VAL A 195 -1.00 15.30 2.43
CA VAL A 195 -1.79 15.79 1.30
C VAL A 195 -1.75 17.31 1.19
N ALA A 196 -1.82 17.85 -0.03
CA ALA A 196 -1.99 19.28 -0.22
C ALA A 196 -3.45 19.70 0.02
N GLY A 197 -3.68 20.75 0.80
CA GLY A 197 -4.98 21.39 0.97
C GLY A 197 -5.17 22.60 0.04
N PRO A 198 -6.43 23.04 -0.15
CA PRO A 198 -7.67 22.35 0.22
C PRO A 198 -7.92 21.10 -0.66
N VAL A 199 -8.88 20.26 -0.27
CA VAL A 199 -9.30 19.11 -1.09
C VAL A 199 -9.74 19.60 -2.47
N PRO A 200 -9.19 19.06 -3.58
CA PRO A 200 -9.59 19.46 -4.93
C PRO A 200 -11.07 19.17 -5.18
N ALA A 201 -11.73 20.04 -5.97
CA ALA A 201 -13.12 19.83 -6.37
C ALA A 201 -13.27 18.71 -7.41
N GLU A 202 -12.28 18.55 -8.30
CA GLU A 202 -12.32 17.62 -9.43
C GLU A 202 -11.61 16.30 -9.09
N MET A 203 -12.26 15.17 -9.41
CA MET A 203 -11.72 13.84 -9.15
C MET A 203 -10.43 13.55 -9.93
N ASP A 204 -10.30 14.11 -11.13
CA ASP A 204 -9.07 13.95 -11.94
C ASP A 204 -7.85 14.57 -11.26
N GLU A 205 -8.03 15.70 -10.56
CA GLU A 205 -6.94 16.33 -9.79
C GLU A 205 -6.61 15.50 -8.53
N ILE A 206 -7.61 14.93 -7.87
CA ILE A 206 -7.38 13.99 -6.75
C ILE A 206 -6.57 12.78 -7.24
N LEU A 207 -6.95 12.18 -8.37
CA LEU A 207 -6.24 11.04 -8.96
C LEU A 207 -4.81 11.42 -9.39
N ARG A 208 -4.63 12.61 -9.97
CA ARG A 208 -3.31 13.13 -10.35
C ARG A 208 -2.41 13.27 -9.12
N GLN A 209 -2.91 13.86 -8.03
CA GLN A 209 -2.18 13.98 -6.76
C GLN A 209 -1.84 12.60 -6.18
N ALA A 210 -2.80 11.68 -6.12
CA ALA A 210 -2.62 10.34 -5.56
C ALA A 210 -1.46 9.59 -6.21
N ARG A 211 -1.32 9.71 -7.54
CA ARG A 211 -0.33 8.97 -8.32
C ARG A 211 0.99 9.69 -8.54
N ASN A 212 1.04 11.01 -8.38
CA ASN A 212 2.21 11.79 -8.78
C ASN A 212 2.71 12.77 -7.72
N GLU A 213 1.84 13.35 -6.90
CA GLU A 213 2.19 14.53 -6.08
C GLU A 213 1.51 14.47 -4.70
N ARG A 214 1.89 13.46 -3.91
CA ARG A 214 1.60 13.43 -2.48
C ARG A 214 2.62 14.31 -1.73
N ARG A 215 2.34 14.65 -0.48
CA ARG A 215 3.26 15.39 0.40
C ARG A 215 3.98 14.43 1.35
N PHE A 216 5.17 14.80 1.80
CA PHE A 216 5.82 14.07 2.89
C PHE A 216 5.05 14.28 4.21
N PRO A 217 5.02 13.29 5.13
CA PRO A 217 4.37 13.40 6.42
C PRO A 217 4.72 14.70 7.17
N GLY A 218 3.70 15.48 7.55
CA GLY A 218 3.87 16.74 8.28
C GLY A 218 4.16 17.95 7.41
N GLU A 219 4.16 17.80 6.08
CA GLU A 219 4.27 18.89 5.10
C GLU A 219 2.95 19.16 4.36
N GLY A 220 1.84 18.60 4.85
CA GLY A 220 0.52 18.80 4.28
C GLY A 220 -0.53 19.12 5.34
N ASP A 221 -1.79 18.96 4.91
CA ASP A 221 -2.98 19.40 5.64
C ASP A 221 -3.79 18.23 6.23
N ALA A 222 -3.31 16.98 6.14
CA ALA A 222 -3.99 15.85 6.76
C ALA A 222 -3.83 15.84 8.28
N ASP A 223 -4.87 15.42 9.02
CA ASP A 223 -4.77 15.14 10.45
C ASP A 223 -4.05 13.80 10.71
N LEU A 224 -2.74 13.78 10.45
CA LEU A 224 -1.92 12.58 10.63
C LEU A 224 -1.79 12.18 12.10
N VAL A 225 -1.81 13.13 13.03
CA VAL A 225 -1.73 12.83 14.47
C VAL A 225 -3.02 12.14 14.93
N GLY A 226 -4.19 12.64 14.52
CA GLY A 226 -5.46 11.98 14.77
C GLY A 226 -5.51 10.59 14.15
N LEU A 227 -5.10 10.46 12.88
CA LEU A 227 -5.05 9.19 12.17
C LEU A 227 -4.16 8.16 12.89
N LEU A 228 -2.92 8.53 13.20
CA LEU A 228 -1.94 7.63 13.83
C LEU A 228 -2.36 7.19 15.23
N ARG A 229 -3.10 8.02 15.99
CA ARG A 229 -3.69 7.64 17.28
C ARG A 229 -4.85 6.65 17.15
N GLY A 230 -5.55 6.66 16.02
CA GLY A 230 -6.61 5.69 15.71
C GLY A 230 -6.09 4.34 15.23
N LEU A 231 -4.83 4.28 14.78
CA LEU A 231 -4.19 3.03 14.32
C LEU A 231 -3.59 2.23 15.48
N PRO A 232 -3.39 0.90 15.32
CA PRO A 232 -2.69 0.10 16.34
C PRO A 232 -1.27 0.65 16.61
N PRO A 233 -0.82 0.76 17.88
CA PRO A 233 0.42 1.45 18.24
C PRO A 233 1.72 0.92 17.61
N SER A 234 1.74 -0.31 17.12
CA SER A 234 2.88 -0.93 16.46
C SER A 234 2.59 -1.34 15.01
N VAL A 235 1.51 -0.83 14.42
CA VAL A 235 1.17 -1.16 13.03
C VAL A 235 2.31 -0.73 12.10
N PRO A 236 2.81 -1.63 11.22
CA PRO A 236 3.74 -1.26 10.16
C PRO A 236 3.21 -0.10 9.32
N LEU A 237 4.10 0.80 8.92
CA LEU A 237 3.77 1.93 8.06
C LEU A 237 4.53 1.80 6.74
N SER A 238 3.77 1.67 5.64
CA SER A 238 4.29 1.74 4.28
C SER A 238 4.28 3.20 3.82
N LEU A 239 5.44 3.74 3.46
CA LEU A 239 5.56 5.14 3.07
C LEU A 239 5.31 5.24 1.56
N GLU A 240 4.06 5.53 1.19
CA GLU A 240 3.59 5.69 -0.19
C GLU A 240 3.42 7.16 -0.56
N ILE A 241 4.48 7.74 -1.15
CA ILE A 241 4.64 9.18 -1.35
C ILE A 241 5.22 9.42 -2.75
N PRO A 242 4.44 9.23 -3.83
CA PRO A 242 4.88 9.65 -5.15
C PRO A 242 5.11 11.16 -5.17
N THR A 243 6.31 11.56 -5.60
CA THR A 243 6.77 12.94 -5.73
C THR A 243 7.45 13.11 -7.09
N ARG A 244 6.66 13.04 -8.16
CA ARG A 244 7.15 13.03 -9.54
C ARG A 244 7.96 14.28 -9.86
N GLN A 245 7.57 15.45 -9.36
CA GLN A 245 8.30 16.69 -9.55
C GLN A 245 9.73 16.62 -9.02
N LEU A 246 9.97 15.98 -7.86
CA LEU A 246 11.32 15.83 -7.31
C LEU A 246 12.17 14.87 -8.15
N LEU A 247 11.56 13.81 -8.68
CA LEU A 247 12.22 12.90 -9.62
C LEU A 247 12.64 13.66 -10.90
N GLU A 248 11.75 14.48 -11.46
CA GLU A 248 12.02 15.30 -12.65
C GLU A 248 13.10 16.37 -12.41
N GLN A 249 13.29 16.79 -11.15
CA GLN A 249 14.37 17.67 -10.72
C GLN A 249 15.70 16.94 -10.46
N GLY A 250 15.76 15.62 -10.70
CA GLY A 250 16.95 14.80 -10.58
C GLY A 250 17.20 14.27 -9.17
N MET A 251 16.23 14.35 -8.26
CA MET A 251 16.35 13.73 -6.94
C MET A 251 16.18 12.21 -7.05
N SER A 252 17.20 11.47 -6.59
CA SER A 252 17.22 10.01 -6.64
C SER A 252 16.12 9.39 -5.76
N GLY A 253 15.71 8.16 -6.08
CA GLY A 253 14.80 7.38 -5.25
C GLY A 253 15.32 7.18 -3.81
N GLU A 254 16.63 6.99 -3.61
CA GLU A 254 17.23 6.88 -2.26
C GLU A 254 17.03 8.18 -1.45
N GLN A 255 17.26 9.35 -2.06
CA GLN A 255 17.06 10.64 -1.38
C GLN A 255 15.59 10.86 -1.00
N ARG A 256 14.66 10.55 -1.91
CA ARG A 256 13.22 10.68 -1.67
C ARG A 256 12.75 9.71 -0.59
N ALA A 257 13.25 8.47 -0.59
CA ALA A 257 13.01 7.49 0.46
C ALA A 257 13.55 7.95 1.82
N ARG A 258 14.78 8.47 1.90
CA ARG A 258 15.35 8.98 3.16
C ARG A 258 14.52 10.14 3.72
N MET A 259 14.14 11.10 2.87
CA MET A 259 13.27 12.21 3.27
C MET A 259 11.92 11.72 3.80
N ALA A 260 11.30 10.75 3.10
CA ALA A 260 10.05 10.14 3.54
C ALA A 260 10.15 9.55 4.95
N LEU A 261 11.20 8.77 5.21
CA LEU A 261 11.42 8.13 6.51
C LEU A 261 11.64 9.16 7.62
N GLU A 262 12.52 10.14 7.40
CA GLU A 262 12.80 11.21 8.37
C GLU A 262 11.52 11.99 8.74
N LYS A 263 10.70 12.31 7.75
CA LYS A 263 9.44 13.05 7.93
C LYS A 263 8.39 12.21 8.66
N ALA A 264 8.27 10.93 8.32
CA ALA A 264 7.38 10.00 9.03
C ALA A 264 7.77 9.86 10.51
N MET A 265 9.06 9.71 10.81
CA MET A 265 9.56 9.64 12.19
C MET A 265 9.30 10.93 12.97
N ALA A 266 9.47 12.10 12.33
CA ALA A 266 9.19 13.39 12.96
C ALA A 266 7.70 13.55 13.34
N VAL A 267 6.78 13.06 12.50
CA VAL A 267 5.35 13.04 12.83
C VAL A 267 5.06 12.07 13.97
N LEU A 268 5.63 10.86 13.93
CA LEU A 268 5.44 9.86 14.99
C LEU A 268 5.93 10.29 16.37
N ALA A 269 6.97 11.12 16.44
CA ALA A 269 7.43 11.70 17.71
C ALA A 269 6.39 12.61 18.41
N ARG A 270 5.28 12.94 17.74
CA ARG A 270 4.17 13.74 18.27
C ARG A 270 2.98 12.90 18.77
N VAL A 271 3.02 11.58 18.54
CA VAL A 271 1.89 10.65 18.77
C VAL A 271 1.98 10.00 20.13
#